data_AF-S6UD78-F1
#
_entry.id   AF-S6UD78-F1
#
_cell.length_a   1.000
_cell.length_b   1.000
_cell.length_c   1.000
_cell.angle_alpha   90.00
_cell.angle_beta   90.00
_cell.angle_gamma   90.00
#
_symmetry.space_group_name_H-M   'P 1'
#
loop_
_entity.id
_entity.type
_entity.pdbx_description
1 polymer ?
#
loop_
_entity_poly.entity_id
_entity_poly.type
_entity_poly.pdbx_seq_one_letter_code
_entity_poly.pdbx_strand_id
1 'polypeptide(L)'
;VCEAEFAQWTREGIVRQAAFFGLRSDKPAADVVREEAQPANAASVTPEPSRQPGKKTARGKVDVAGTGISHPQRVIDSKTGTKKIELAQFYESITDWILPFLNKRPVALLRCPEGIDGEQFFQKHAEHLAIPHIRQLDRALDPGHAGLMEIDSVQALVGAAQMGAIELHTW
;
A
#
# COMPACT_ATOMS: atom_id res chain seq x y z
N VAL A 1 -24.47 3.23 -19.96
CA VAL A 1 -23.56 3.90 -18.99
C VAL A 1 -22.59 2.89 -18.41
N CYS A 2 -21.53 3.31 -17.70
CA CYS A 2 -20.67 2.38 -16.97
C CYS A 2 -20.89 2.47 -15.47
N GLU A 3 -20.63 1.36 -14.80
CA GLU A 3 -20.55 1.26 -13.35
C GLU A 3 -19.07 1.16 -12.96
N ALA A 4 -18.66 1.97 -11.99
CA ALA A 4 -17.31 2.01 -11.48
C ALA A 4 -17.34 2.31 -9.99
N GLU A 5 -16.49 1.62 -9.23
CA GLU A 5 -16.21 1.93 -7.83
C GLU A 5 -15.03 2.89 -7.78
N PHE A 6 -15.05 3.91 -6.92
CA PHE A 6 -13.97 4.86 -6.81
C PHE A 6 -13.88 5.46 -5.41
N ALA A 7 -12.69 5.90 -5.00
CA ALA A 7 -12.45 6.37 -3.63
C ALA A 7 -12.94 7.81 -3.39
N GLN A 8 -12.78 8.70 -4.39
CA GLN A 8 -13.20 10.10 -4.28
C GLN A 8 -13.28 10.81 -5.64
N TRP A 9 -13.99 11.94 -5.66
CA TRP A 9 -13.96 12.93 -6.74
C TRP A 9 -12.91 14.01 -6.47
N THR A 10 -12.17 14.43 -7.51
CA THR A 10 -11.32 15.64 -7.44
C THR A 10 -12.14 16.92 -7.53
N ARG A 11 -11.52 18.05 -7.21
CA ARG A 11 -12.11 19.39 -7.42
C ARG A 11 -12.43 19.68 -8.89
N GLU A 12 -11.72 19.04 -9.80
CA GLU A 12 -11.88 19.16 -11.25
C GLU A 12 -12.91 18.16 -11.82
N GLY A 13 -13.60 17.38 -10.96
CA GLY A 13 -14.64 16.46 -11.38
C GLY A 13 -14.13 15.12 -11.94
N ILE A 14 -12.93 14.69 -11.55
CA ILE A 14 -12.33 13.41 -11.97
C ILE A 14 -12.44 12.37 -10.85
N VAL A 15 -12.77 11.12 -11.16
CA VAL A 15 -12.74 10.00 -10.19
C VAL A 15 -11.31 9.54 -9.92
N ARG A 16 -10.94 9.29 -8.65
CA ARG A 16 -9.64 8.73 -8.24
C ARG A 16 -9.77 7.32 -7.72
N GLN A 17 -8.76 6.49 -8.03
CA GLN A 17 -8.71 5.08 -7.67
C GLN A 17 -9.98 4.35 -8.16
N ALA A 18 -10.31 4.58 -9.43
CA ALA A 18 -11.51 4.01 -10.03
C ALA A 18 -11.24 2.59 -10.52
N ALA A 19 -12.13 1.65 -10.19
CA ALA A 19 -12.19 0.30 -10.71
C ALA A 19 -13.47 0.16 -11.55
N PHE A 20 -13.33 -0.27 -12.80
CA PHE A 20 -14.47 -0.51 -13.68
C PHE A 20 -15.19 -1.80 -13.27
N PHE A 21 -16.51 -1.74 -13.16
CA PHE A 21 -17.35 -2.88 -12.77
C PHE A 21 -18.07 -3.50 -13.98
N GLY A 22 -18.65 -2.66 -14.85
CA GLY A 22 -19.40 -3.15 -16.01
C GLY A 22 -20.09 -2.06 -16.81
N LEU A 23 -20.64 -2.43 -17.97
CA LEU A 23 -21.54 -1.57 -18.74
C LEU A 23 -22.99 -1.90 -18.40
N ARG A 24 -23.78 -0.85 -18.18
CA ARG A 24 -25.22 -0.92 -17.94
C ARG A 24 -25.98 -0.32 -19.11
N SER A 25 -26.77 -1.16 -19.78
CA SER A 25 -27.68 -0.77 -20.87
C SER A 25 -29.09 -0.45 -20.36
N ASP A 26 -29.39 -0.84 -19.14
CA ASP A 26 -30.69 -0.70 -18.48
C ASP A 26 -30.92 0.70 -17.89
N LYS A 27 -29.86 1.50 -17.71
CA LYS A 27 -29.93 2.87 -17.19
C LYS A 27 -29.57 3.88 -18.29
N PRO A 28 -30.47 4.81 -18.66
CA PRO A 28 -30.16 5.84 -19.65
C PRO A 28 -29.14 6.84 -19.10
N ALA A 29 -28.32 7.41 -19.99
CA ALA A 29 -27.22 8.28 -19.60
C ALA A 29 -27.67 9.58 -18.91
N ALA A 30 -28.86 10.08 -19.26
CA ALA A 30 -29.43 11.28 -18.66
C ALA A 30 -29.76 11.11 -17.16
N ASP A 31 -29.93 9.87 -16.69
CA ASP A 31 -30.30 9.58 -15.29
C ASP A 31 -29.07 9.32 -14.40
N VAL A 32 -27.85 9.44 -14.94
CA VAL A 32 -26.62 9.32 -14.16
C VAL A 32 -26.23 10.68 -13.61
N VAL A 33 -26.47 10.87 -12.31
CA VAL A 33 -26.11 12.07 -11.56
C VAL A 33 -24.96 11.77 -10.61
N ARG A 34 -24.29 12.82 -10.13
CA ARG A 34 -23.22 12.69 -9.14
C ARG A 34 -23.79 12.23 -7.80
N GLU A 35 -23.38 11.04 -7.38
CA GLU A 35 -23.78 10.48 -6.09
C GLU A 35 -23.00 11.16 -4.95
N GLU A 36 -23.72 11.59 -3.91
CA GLU A 36 -23.12 12.08 -2.67
C GLU A 36 -22.92 10.91 -1.70
N ALA A 37 -21.77 10.85 -1.03
CA ALA A 37 -21.47 9.81 -0.06
C ALA A 37 -22.47 9.88 1.10
N GLN A 38 -23.42 8.94 1.13
CA GLN A 38 -24.30 8.79 2.28
C GLN A 38 -23.53 8.06 3.39
N PRO A 39 -23.50 8.58 4.62
CA PRO A 39 -23.05 7.79 5.75
C PRO A 39 -23.95 6.56 5.86
N ALA A 40 -23.36 5.37 5.94
CA ALA A 40 -24.11 4.14 6.08
C ALA A 40 -25.03 4.24 7.31
N ASN A 41 -26.34 4.32 7.07
CA ASN A 41 -27.33 4.28 8.14
C ASN A 41 -27.24 2.92 8.82
N ALA A 42 -26.94 2.95 10.11
CA ALA A 42 -26.96 1.80 10.98
C ALA A 42 -28.40 1.26 11.08
N ALA A 43 -28.68 0.13 10.42
CA ALA A 43 -29.87 -0.66 10.66
C ALA A 43 -29.55 -2.16 10.59
N SER A 44 -29.56 -2.76 11.78
CA SER A 44 -29.78 -4.19 12.10
C SER A 44 -28.91 -5.25 11.42
N VAL A 45 -27.75 -5.52 12.02
CA VAL A 45 -27.19 -6.88 12.07
C VAL A 45 -27.33 -7.37 13.51
N THR A 46 -27.93 -8.56 13.66
CA THR A 46 -28.21 -9.29 14.90
C THR A 46 -26.95 -9.39 15.79
N PRO A 47 -27.05 -9.26 17.12
CA PRO A 47 -25.86 -9.21 17.98
C PRO A 47 -25.25 -10.60 18.17
N GLU A 48 -24.08 -10.84 17.54
CA GLU A 48 -23.10 -11.81 18.04
C GLU A 48 -22.47 -11.30 19.34
N PRO A 49 -22.08 -12.19 20.27
CA PRO A 49 -21.70 -11.81 21.62
C PRO A 49 -20.54 -10.81 21.62
N SER A 50 -20.76 -9.74 22.38
CA SER A 50 -19.89 -8.59 22.54
C SER A 50 -18.43 -8.99 22.82
N ARG A 51 -17.59 -8.95 21.79
CA ARG A 51 -16.17 -8.61 22.01
C ARG A 51 -16.17 -7.15 22.44
N GLN A 52 -15.84 -6.94 23.71
CA GLN A 52 -15.71 -5.62 24.33
C GLN A 52 -15.02 -4.64 23.37
N PRO A 53 -15.45 -3.37 23.32
CA PRO A 53 -14.77 -2.35 22.55
C PRO A 53 -13.37 -2.20 23.13
N GLY A 54 -12.41 -2.87 22.50
CA GLY A 54 -11.00 -2.61 22.72
C GLY A 54 -10.84 -1.10 22.59
N LYS A 55 -10.36 -0.48 23.68
CA LYS A 55 -9.92 0.91 23.74
C LYS A 55 -9.48 1.34 22.36
N LYS A 56 -10.06 2.42 21.82
CA LYS A 56 -9.47 3.17 20.71
C LYS A 56 -8.08 3.61 21.17
N THR A 57 -7.09 2.73 21.04
CA THR A 57 -5.70 3.09 21.11
C THR A 57 -5.55 4.08 19.97
N ALA A 58 -5.15 5.31 20.29
CA ALA A 58 -4.70 6.26 19.30
C ALA A 58 -3.92 5.49 18.23
N ARG A 59 -4.34 5.54 16.95
CA ARG A 59 -3.63 4.92 15.82
C ARG A 59 -2.33 5.69 15.61
N GLY A 60 -1.42 5.59 16.58
CA GLY A 60 -0.07 6.07 16.50
C GLY A 60 0.67 5.20 15.51
N LYS A 61 1.39 5.84 14.59
CA LYS A 61 2.42 5.14 13.82
C LYS A 61 3.38 4.50 14.84
N VAL A 62 3.65 3.21 14.70
CA VAL A 62 4.68 2.53 15.51
C VAL A 62 6.00 2.76 14.81
N ASP A 63 6.98 3.31 15.51
CA ASP A 63 8.30 3.49 14.92
C ASP A 63 9.05 2.16 14.87
N VAL A 64 9.64 1.85 13.72
CA VAL A 64 10.56 0.72 13.50
C VAL A 64 11.77 1.29 12.78
N ALA A 65 12.95 1.22 13.40
CA ALA A 65 14.19 1.81 12.90
C ALA A 65 14.11 3.28 12.44
N GLY A 66 13.26 4.13 13.04
CA GLY A 66 13.06 5.52 12.61
C GLY A 66 12.03 5.71 11.49
N THR A 67 11.35 4.64 11.07
CA THR A 67 10.26 4.65 10.09
C THR A 67 8.92 4.39 10.77
N GLY A 68 7.98 5.34 10.65
CA GLY A 68 6.64 5.20 11.21
C GLY A 68 5.72 4.24 10.43
N ILE A 69 5.40 3.10 11.03
CA ILE A 69 4.52 2.07 10.47
C ILE A 69 3.05 2.42 10.67
N SER A 70 2.32 2.57 9.56
CA SER A 70 0.86 2.75 9.58
C SER A 70 0.14 1.41 9.44
N HIS A 71 -1.03 1.31 10.08
CA HIS A 71 -1.82 0.07 10.16
C HIS A 71 -0.98 -1.15 10.58
N PRO A 72 -0.23 -1.07 11.70
CA PRO A 72 0.73 -2.11 12.09
C PRO A 72 0.08 -3.48 12.28
N GLN A 73 -1.17 -3.51 12.76
CA GLN A 73 -1.92 -4.74 13.02
C GLN A 73 -2.61 -5.34 11.78
N ARG A 74 -2.44 -4.75 10.59
CA ARG A 74 -3.02 -5.28 9.36
C ARG A 74 -2.35 -6.61 9.01
N VAL A 75 -3.17 -7.65 8.79
CA VAL A 75 -2.72 -8.96 8.31
C VAL A 75 -2.35 -8.84 6.83
N ILE A 76 -1.16 -9.30 6.46
CA ILE A 76 -0.62 -9.29 5.09
C ILE A 76 -0.59 -10.68 4.45
N ASP A 77 -0.71 -11.73 5.25
CA ASP A 77 -0.87 -13.13 4.82
C ASP A 77 -1.94 -13.78 5.68
N SER A 78 -3.08 -14.10 5.05
CA SER A 78 -4.24 -14.68 5.73
C SER A 78 -3.99 -16.10 6.24
N LYS A 79 -3.06 -16.85 5.63
CA LYS A 79 -2.78 -18.25 6.00
C LYS A 79 -1.96 -18.33 7.27
N THR A 80 -0.94 -17.49 7.39
CA THR A 80 -0.05 -17.47 8.57
C THR A 80 -0.53 -16.51 9.65
N GLY A 81 -1.38 -15.54 9.30
CA GLY A 81 -1.78 -14.44 10.18
C GLY A 81 -0.72 -13.36 10.33
N THR A 82 0.36 -13.41 9.52
CA THR A 82 1.47 -12.45 9.58
C THR A 82 0.97 -11.03 9.38
N LYS A 83 1.43 -10.11 10.24
CA LYS A 83 1.06 -8.70 10.24
C LYS A 83 2.12 -7.83 9.60
N LYS A 84 1.70 -6.65 9.14
CA LYS A 84 2.59 -5.64 8.56
C LYS A 84 3.74 -5.24 9.49
N ILE A 85 3.46 -5.08 10.79
CA ILE A 85 4.50 -4.72 11.77
C ILE A 85 5.55 -5.83 11.92
N GLU A 86 5.13 -7.08 11.84
CA GLU A 86 6.02 -8.24 11.99
C GLU A 86 6.98 -8.32 10.79
N LEU A 87 6.50 -8.02 9.57
CA LEU A 87 7.36 -7.93 8.40
C LEU A 87 8.39 -6.78 8.52
N ALA A 88 7.96 -5.61 9.02
CA ALA A 88 8.86 -4.48 9.24
C ALA A 88 9.95 -4.81 10.28
N GLN A 89 9.57 -5.43 11.40
CA GLN A 89 10.48 -5.87 12.46
C GLN A 89 11.41 -7.00 11.99
N PHE A 90 10.90 -7.92 11.16
CA PHE A 90 11.72 -8.95 10.54
C PHE A 90 12.83 -8.33 9.70
N TYR A 91 12.50 -7.40 8.80
CA TYR A 91 13.48 -6.71 7.98
C TYR A 91 14.50 -5.91 8.81
N GLU A 92 14.05 -5.21 9.86
CA GLU A 92 14.95 -4.58 10.83
C GLU A 92 15.91 -5.61 11.45
N SER A 93 15.41 -6.76 11.90
CA SER A 93 16.22 -7.79 12.57
C SER A 93 17.28 -8.45 11.69
N ILE A 94 17.07 -8.49 10.36
CA ILE A 94 18.01 -9.11 9.40
C ILE A 94 18.87 -8.09 8.66
N THR A 95 18.79 -6.81 9.03
CA THR A 95 19.46 -5.69 8.33
C THR A 95 20.93 -5.96 8.05
N ASP A 96 21.69 -6.39 9.07
CA ASP A 96 23.13 -6.62 8.96
C ASP A 96 23.48 -7.72 7.93
N TRP A 97 22.54 -8.62 7.67
CA TRP A 97 22.71 -9.74 6.75
C TRP A 97 22.24 -9.39 5.34
N ILE A 98 21.13 -8.68 5.21
CA ILE A 98 20.51 -8.39 3.92
C ILE A 98 21.13 -7.17 3.23
N LEU A 99 21.47 -6.10 3.96
CA LEU A 99 21.96 -4.85 3.36
C LEU A 99 23.22 -5.01 2.50
N PRO A 100 24.22 -5.85 2.85
CA PRO A 100 25.37 -6.09 1.97
C PRO A 100 24.99 -6.57 0.55
N PHE A 101 23.82 -7.20 0.40
CA PHE A 101 23.29 -7.71 -0.87
C PHE A 101 22.30 -6.77 -1.55
N LEU A 102 21.89 -5.68 -0.90
CA LEU A 102 21.02 -4.65 -1.47
C LEU A 102 21.80 -3.38 -1.86
N ASN A 103 22.89 -3.10 -1.14
CA ASN A 103 23.70 -1.91 -1.33
C ASN A 103 24.33 -1.88 -2.74
N LYS A 104 24.31 -0.70 -3.37
CA LYS A 104 24.79 -0.43 -4.74
C LYS A 104 24.11 -1.25 -5.83
N ARG A 105 22.91 -1.79 -5.56
CA ARG A 105 22.14 -2.58 -6.51
C ARG A 105 20.77 -1.96 -6.72
N PRO A 106 20.34 -1.78 -7.98
CA PRO A 106 18.95 -1.49 -8.27
C PRO A 106 18.03 -2.54 -7.65
N VAL A 107 16.88 -2.11 -7.15
CA VAL A 107 15.86 -3.00 -6.59
C VAL A 107 14.50 -2.76 -7.24
N ALA A 108 13.87 -3.84 -7.68
CA ALA A 108 12.45 -3.89 -7.98
C ALA A 108 11.70 -4.44 -6.77
N LEU A 109 10.64 -3.75 -6.36
CA LEU A 109 9.82 -4.13 -5.23
C LEU A 109 8.56 -4.83 -5.74
N LEU A 110 8.27 -6.04 -5.26
CA LEU A 110 6.91 -6.58 -5.39
C LEU A 110 6.09 -6.05 -4.21
N ARG A 111 5.11 -5.22 -4.52
CA ARG A 111 4.24 -4.59 -3.51
C ARG A 111 2.89 -5.27 -3.49
N CYS A 112 2.42 -5.57 -2.28
CA CYS A 112 1.12 -6.13 -2.00
C CYS A 112 0.41 -5.21 -0.98
N PRO A 113 -0.16 -4.06 -1.41
CA PRO A 113 -0.71 -3.08 -0.51
C PRO A 113 -1.80 -3.64 0.39
N GLU A 114 -2.61 -4.60 -0.07
CA GLU A 114 -3.69 -5.22 0.71
C GLU A 114 -3.33 -6.63 1.23
N GLY A 115 -2.05 -7.01 1.15
CA GLY A 115 -1.58 -8.37 1.48
C GLY A 115 -1.45 -9.27 0.24
N ILE A 116 -0.87 -10.45 0.42
CA ILE A 116 -0.50 -11.37 -0.69
C ILE A 116 -1.71 -11.93 -1.44
N ASP A 117 -2.89 -11.95 -0.80
CA ASP A 117 -4.13 -12.43 -1.43
C ASP A 117 -4.80 -11.34 -2.29
N GLY A 118 -4.29 -10.10 -2.25
CA GLY A 118 -4.81 -8.96 -3.01
C GLY A 118 -4.02 -8.65 -4.28
N GLU A 119 -4.12 -7.40 -4.76
CA GLU A 119 -3.35 -6.92 -5.90
C GLU A 119 -1.85 -6.91 -5.59
N GLN A 120 -1.06 -7.37 -6.58
CA GLN A 120 0.39 -7.41 -6.52
C GLN A 120 0.96 -6.72 -7.76
N PHE A 121 1.95 -5.85 -7.59
CA PHE A 121 2.60 -5.18 -8.70
C PHE A 121 4.07 -4.92 -8.43
N PHE A 122 4.85 -4.87 -9.50
CA PHE A 122 6.26 -4.50 -9.45
C PHE A 122 6.45 -2.99 -9.53
N GLN A 123 7.36 -2.46 -8.72
CA GLN A 123 7.79 -1.06 -8.78
C GLN A 123 9.31 -0.99 -8.85
N LYS A 124 9.84 -0.48 -9.98
CA LYS A 124 11.29 -0.27 -10.20
C LYS A 124 11.74 1.17 -9.96
N HIS A 125 10.82 2.11 -10.10
CA HIS A 125 11.08 3.54 -10.01
C HIS A 125 10.28 4.15 -8.87
N ALA A 126 10.89 5.10 -8.17
CA ALA A 126 10.17 5.98 -7.28
C ALA A 126 9.37 6.97 -8.14
N GLU A 127 8.18 6.56 -8.58
CA GLU A 127 7.23 7.41 -9.31
C GLU A 127 6.69 8.52 -8.39
N HIS A 128 5.41 8.89 -8.52
CA HIS A 128 4.81 9.99 -7.74
C HIS A 128 4.75 9.73 -6.22
N LEU A 129 4.86 8.48 -5.77
CA LEU A 129 4.80 8.12 -4.37
C LEU A 129 6.20 7.78 -3.85
N ALA A 130 6.83 8.75 -3.19
CA ALA A 130 8.13 8.57 -2.57
C ALA A 130 8.06 7.49 -1.48
N ILE A 131 8.90 6.47 -1.60
CA ILE A 131 9.13 5.50 -0.53
C ILE A 131 10.08 6.17 0.48
N PRO A 132 9.75 6.19 1.78
CA PRO A 132 10.60 6.83 2.78
C PRO A 132 12.04 6.32 2.72
N HIS A 133 13.00 7.24 2.70
CA HIS A 133 14.44 6.97 2.75
C HIS A 133 15.04 6.18 1.57
N ILE A 134 14.25 5.78 0.56
CA ILE A 134 14.79 5.12 -0.63
C ILE A 134 15.70 6.08 -1.40
N ARG A 135 16.87 5.57 -1.79
CA ARG A 135 17.81 6.27 -2.64
C ARG A 135 17.44 6.07 -4.11
N GLN A 136 17.54 7.14 -4.90
CA GLN A 136 17.43 7.04 -6.36
C GLN A 136 18.82 6.99 -6.97
N LEU A 137 19.02 6.01 -7.85
CA LEU A 137 20.23 5.85 -8.64
C LEU A 137 20.25 6.80 -9.84
N ASP A 138 21.41 6.86 -10.49
CA ASP A 138 21.60 7.66 -11.71
C ASP A 138 20.59 7.22 -12.80
N ARG A 139 19.93 8.20 -13.42
CA ARG A 139 18.99 7.97 -14.53
C ARG A 139 19.69 7.46 -15.79
N ALA A 140 21.01 7.64 -15.90
CA ALA A 140 21.79 7.06 -16.99
C ALA A 140 21.74 5.52 -17.01
N LEU A 141 21.38 4.88 -15.89
CA LEU A 141 21.20 3.42 -15.81
C LEU A 141 19.93 2.93 -16.50
N ASP A 142 18.92 3.81 -16.67
CA ASP A 142 17.69 3.50 -17.39
C ASP A 142 17.16 4.72 -18.16
N PRO A 143 17.76 5.02 -19.34
CA PRO A 143 17.45 6.23 -20.09
C PRO A 143 15.96 6.32 -20.49
N GLY A 144 15.34 7.46 -20.20
CA GLY A 144 13.91 7.69 -20.49
C GLY A 144 12.98 7.41 -19.32
N HIS A 145 13.50 6.86 -18.22
CA HIS A 145 12.74 6.54 -17.01
C HIS A 145 13.19 7.38 -15.79
N ALA A 146 12.40 7.33 -14.72
CA ALA A 146 12.82 7.87 -13.43
C ALA A 146 13.96 7.04 -12.83
N GLY A 147 14.69 7.58 -11.85
CA GLY A 147 15.82 6.87 -11.24
C GLY A 147 15.39 5.52 -10.66
N LEU A 148 16.19 4.49 -10.91
CA LEU A 148 16.01 3.19 -10.27
C LEU A 148 16.17 3.34 -8.75
N MET A 149 15.45 2.51 -8.00
CA MET A 149 15.52 2.53 -6.55
C MET A 149 16.70 1.70 -6.02
N GLU A 150 17.28 2.16 -4.92
CA GLU A 150 18.30 1.46 -4.14
C GLU A 150 17.88 1.45 -2.66
N ILE A 151 18.12 0.33 -1.97
CA ILE A 151 17.98 0.19 -0.52
C ILE A 151 19.38 0.08 0.08
N ASP A 152 19.86 1.16 0.68
CA ASP A 152 21.22 1.28 1.25
C ASP A 152 21.21 1.46 2.79
N SER A 153 20.04 1.43 3.41
CA SER A 153 19.85 1.70 4.83
C SER A 153 18.68 0.93 5.43
N VAL A 154 18.70 0.74 6.76
CA VAL A 154 17.59 0.10 7.49
C VAL A 154 16.30 0.89 7.35
N GLN A 155 16.38 2.22 7.32
CA GLN A 155 15.22 3.09 7.15
C GLN A 155 14.57 2.87 5.78
N ALA A 156 15.36 2.74 4.71
CA ALA A 156 14.86 2.47 3.36
C ALA A 156 14.22 1.07 3.27
N LEU A 157 14.85 0.08 3.91
CA LEU A 157 14.35 -1.30 3.94
C LEU A 157 13.00 -1.40 4.67
N VAL A 158 12.91 -0.84 5.88
CA VAL A 158 11.66 -0.75 6.64
C VAL A 158 10.65 0.16 5.94
N GLY A 159 11.12 1.21 5.27
CA GLY A 159 10.32 2.09 4.42
C GLY A 159 9.62 1.34 3.28
N ALA A 160 10.33 0.44 2.61
CA ALA A 160 9.76 -0.42 1.58
C ALA A 160 8.65 -1.32 2.16
N ALA A 161 8.88 -1.95 3.32
CA ALA A 161 7.88 -2.77 4.00
C ALA A 161 6.65 -1.94 4.46
N GLN A 162 6.86 -0.72 4.95
CA GLN A 162 5.79 0.22 5.26
C GLN A 162 4.92 0.55 4.04
N MET A 163 5.54 0.59 2.85
CA MET A 163 4.83 0.76 1.58
C MET A 163 4.25 -0.54 1.04
N GLY A 164 4.35 -1.66 1.77
CA GLY A 164 3.77 -2.95 1.39
C GLY A 164 4.65 -3.75 0.43
N ALA A 165 5.94 -3.44 0.31
CA ALA A 165 6.89 -4.32 -0.37
C ALA A 165 7.06 -5.60 0.45
N ILE A 166 6.81 -6.75 -0.18
CA ILE A 166 6.99 -8.07 0.43
C ILE A 166 8.26 -8.72 -0.11
N GLU A 167 8.53 -8.57 -1.41
CA GLU A 167 9.72 -9.13 -2.06
C GLU A 167 10.63 -8.05 -2.62
N LEU A 168 11.94 -8.32 -2.59
CA LEU A 168 13.01 -7.47 -3.11
C LEU A 168 13.76 -8.22 -4.21
N HIS A 169 13.79 -7.64 -5.41
CA HIS A 169 14.42 -8.25 -6.58
C HIS A 169 15.57 -7.36 -7.05
N THR A 170 16.81 -7.80 -6.86
CA THR A 170 18.03 -7.04 -7.19
C THR A 170 18.74 -7.60 -8.42
N TRP A 171 19.51 -6.75 -9.11
CA TRP A 171 20.40 -7.15 -10.21
C TRP A 171 21.76 -6.45 -10.13
#